data_AF-M2NFB1-F1
#
_entry.id   AF-M2NFB1-F1
#
_cell.length_a   1.000
_cell.length_b   1.000
_cell.length_c   1.000
_cell.angle_alpha   90.00
_cell.angle_beta   90.00
_cell.angle_gamma   90.00
#
_symmetry.space_group_name_H-M   'P 1'
#
loop_
_entity.id
_entity.type
_entity.pdbx_description
1 polymer ?
#
loop_
_entity_poly.entity_id
_entity_poly.type
_entity_poly.pdbx_seq_one_letter_code
_entity_poly.pdbx_strand_id
1 'polypeptide(L)'
;MSWKAILHELDLLGTVALVPAITCLFLALTWAGTKYAYNSATVLGLFVGFGLLSVAFVYDQCRKQDSATLPPRIIKRRSIIAGFIFSACCNGSITVLEYYMPTYFQTVRGWSPAKSGLLIMPIIGGFLVGMLVHGVGTTLIGFYTPFMLISSTLMPIAAGLMTTWTLQTQFAKLVAYSALSGFASGVGFQGPQSAVQVSLSDVDGPLGLSVKLFGQNFGPALFISIAQAIFTNRLGANLHNAIPGSDAKALENMGFSELVASVGPQNVGKVLAGFDRSITQTWYLPLGATCLTMVGSLLMEWRSVKEKRN
;
A
#
# COMPACT_ATOMS: atom_id res chain seq x y z
N MET A 1 34.28 15.17 5.21
CA MET A 1 33.35 15.60 6.28
C MET A 1 33.77 14.95 7.58
N SER A 2 33.83 15.69 8.69
CA SER A 2 34.09 15.13 10.02
C SER A 2 32.87 14.34 10.52
N TRP A 3 33.06 13.24 11.24
CA TRP A 3 31.97 12.42 11.80
C TRP A 3 30.95 13.21 12.61
N LYS A 4 31.39 14.29 13.28
CA LYS A 4 30.49 15.20 14.02
C LYS A 4 29.57 16.01 13.12
N ALA A 5 30.03 16.38 11.91
CA ALA A 5 29.20 17.09 10.93
C ALA A 5 28.14 16.18 10.33
N ILE A 6 28.50 14.92 10.05
CA ILE A 6 27.56 13.89 9.57
C ILE A 6 26.46 13.63 10.61
N LEU A 7 26.83 13.49 11.89
CA LEU A 7 25.87 13.30 12.98
C LEU A 7 25.00 14.54 13.25
N HIS A 8 25.45 15.74 12.88
CA HIS A 8 24.69 16.97 13.03
C HIS A 8 23.73 17.22 11.85
N GLU A 9 24.08 16.76 10.65
CA GLU A 9 23.18 16.73 9.48
C GLU A 9 22.11 15.64 9.60
N LEU A 10 22.39 14.56 10.32
CA LEU A 10 21.39 13.54 10.62
C LEU A 10 20.42 14.04 11.69
N ASP A 11 19.16 14.17 11.31
CA ASP A 11 18.07 14.47 12.23
C ASP A 11 17.72 13.24 13.09
N LEU A 12 18.60 12.94 14.05
CA LEU A 12 18.50 11.82 14.97
C LEU A 12 17.29 11.97 15.91
N LEU A 13 16.99 13.20 16.35
CA LEU A 13 15.84 13.47 17.23
C LEU A 13 14.52 13.20 16.51
N GLY A 14 14.36 13.71 15.28
CA GLY A 14 13.20 13.42 14.45
C GLY A 14 13.09 11.93 14.14
N THR A 15 14.20 11.26 13.86
CA THR A 15 14.22 9.81 13.59
C THR A 15 13.81 8.99 14.82
N VAL A 16 14.30 9.35 16.01
CA VAL A 16 13.95 8.71 17.30
C VAL A 16 12.49 8.97 17.70
N ALA A 17 11.86 10.04 17.21
CA ALA A 17 10.42 10.25 17.37
C ALA A 17 9.60 9.46 16.32
N LEU A 18 10.04 9.48 15.06
CA LEU A 18 9.31 8.89 13.92
C LEU A 18 9.26 7.36 13.97
N VAL A 19 10.39 6.70 14.24
CA VAL A 19 10.46 5.22 14.23
C VAL A 19 9.53 4.60 15.27
N PRO A 20 9.56 5.04 16.55
CA PRO A 20 8.61 4.55 17.55
C PRO A 20 7.17 4.97 17.24
N ALA A 21 6.93 6.16 16.65
CA ALA A 21 5.58 6.55 16.24
C ALA A 21 4.99 5.54 15.24
N ILE A 22 5.72 5.24 14.17
CA ILE A 22 5.29 4.28 13.14
C ILE A 22 5.14 2.88 13.74
N THR A 23 6.04 2.49 14.66
CA THR A 23 5.94 1.21 15.36
C THR A 23 4.69 1.13 16.23
N CYS A 24 4.36 2.18 16.98
CA CYS A 24 3.11 2.25 17.74
C CYS A 24 1.89 2.14 16.84
N LEU A 25 1.89 2.82 15.68
CA LEU A 25 0.80 2.73 14.71
C LEU A 25 0.62 1.31 14.16
N PHE A 26 1.70 0.66 13.73
CA PHE A 26 1.62 -0.70 13.19
C PHE A 26 1.26 -1.73 14.25
N LEU A 27 1.81 -1.64 15.46
CA LEU A 27 1.39 -2.50 16.57
C LEU A 27 -0.10 -2.30 16.91
N ALA A 28 -0.57 -1.05 16.94
CA ALA A 28 -1.98 -0.77 17.19
C ALA A 28 -2.86 -1.43 16.12
N LEU A 29 -2.54 -1.25 14.84
CA LEU A 29 -3.31 -1.81 13.72
C LEU A 29 -3.25 -3.34 13.70
N THR A 30 -2.09 -3.94 13.95
CA THR A 30 -1.91 -5.40 13.90
C THR A 30 -2.51 -6.11 15.11
N TRP A 31 -2.49 -5.49 16.30
CA TRP A 31 -3.01 -6.10 17.54
C TRP A 31 -4.49 -5.79 17.80
N ALA A 32 -5.03 -4.71 17.24
CA ALA A 32 -6.43 -4.35 17.42
C ALA A 32 -7.36 -5.38 16.76
N GLY A 33 -8.24 -5.98 17.58
CA GLY A 33 -9.21 -6.98 17.14
C GLY A 33 -8.65 -8.40 17.04
N THR A 34 -7.32 -8.58 17.09
CA THR A 34 -6.67 -9.89 17.00
C THR A 34 -6.18 -10.35 18.38
N LYS A 35 -5.19 -9.64 18.94
CA LYS A 35 -4.58 -9.93 20.24
C LYS A 35 -5.28 -9.22 21.39
N TYR A 36 -5.73 -7.98 21.15
CA TYR A 36 -6.42 -7.18 22.14
C TYR A 36 -7.73 -6.66 21.56
N ALA A 37 -8.76 -6.51 22.41
CA ALA A 37 -9.99 -5.84 22.01
C ALA A 37 -9.69 -4.40 21.53
N TYR A 38 -10.46 -3.89 20.58
CA TYR A 38 -10.31 -2.53 20.06
C TYR A 38 -10.30 -1.45 21.15
N ASN A 39 -11.09 -1.65 22.21
CA ASN A 39 -11.19 -0.72 23.34
C ASN A 39 -10.20 -1.03 24.49
N SER A 40 -9.20 -1.87 24.25
CA SER A 40 -8.18 -2.18 25.26
C SER A 40 -7.28 -0.99 25.52
N ALA A 41 -6.90 -0.78 26.79
CA ALA A 41 -5.95 0.25 27.19
C ALA A 41 -4.63 0.18 26.41
N THR A 42 -4.19 -1.02 26.02
CA THR A 42 -2.99 -1.21 25.20
C THR A 42 -3.15 -0.63 23.79
N VAL A 43 -4.28 -0.88 23.12
CA VAL A 43 -4.53 -0.40 21.75
C VAL A 43 -4.70 1.11 21.75
N LEU A 44 -5.52 1.63 22.68
CA LEU A 44 -5.72 3.08 22.84
C LEU A 44 -4.40 3.77 23.22
N GLY A 45 -3.61 3.19 24.12
CA GLY A 45 -2.31 3.70 24.51
C GLY A 45 -1.31 3.77 23.35
N LEU A 46 -1.32 2.78 22.45
CA LEU A 46 -0.50 2.81 21.23
C LEU A 46 -0.94 3.91 20.25
N PHE A 47 -2.25 4.14 20.07
CA PHE A 47 -2.74 5.24 19.25
C PHE A 47 -2.40 6.62 19.85
N VAL A 48 -2.53 6.77 21.18
CA VAL A 48 -2.13 7.99 21.88
C VAL A 48 -0.62 8.19 21.78
N GLY A 49 0.18 7.14 21.95
CA GLY A 49 1.63 7.17 21.78
C GLY A 49 2.03 7.59 20.37
N PHE A 50 1.40 7.02 19.34
CA PHE A 50 1.56 7.45 17.94
C PHE A 50 1.23 8.94 17.77
N GLY A 51 0.10 9.40 18.31
CA GLY A 51 -0.31 10.81 18.24
C GLY A 51 0.71 11.75 18.88
N LEU A 52 1.13 11.46 20.11
CA LEU A 52 2.09 12.28 20.85
C LEU A 52 3.46 12.32 20.16
N LEU A 53 3.98 11.16 19.74
CA LEU A 53 5.26 11.07 19.05
C LEU A 53 5.22 11.71 17.65
N SER A 54 4.07 11.63 16.96
CA SER A 54 3.89 12.33 15.68
C SER A 54 3.85 13.85 15.87
N VAL A 55 3.20 14.35 16.92
CA VAL A 55 3.22 15.77 17.27
C VAL A 55 4.65 16.22 17.62
N ALA A 56 5.38 15.43 18.40
CA ALA A 56 6.78 15.70 18.71
C ALA A 56 7.67 15.71 17.47
N PHE A 57 7.45 14.77 16.54
CA PHE A 57 8.13 14.73 15.25
C PHE A 57 7.84 15.99 14.43
N VAL A 58 6.57 16.34 14.22
CA VAL A 58 6.15 17.54 13.48
C VAL A 58 6.73 18.80 14.12
N TYR A 59 6.75 18.88 15.45
CA TYR A 59 7.37 19.99 16.16
C TYR A 59 8.87 20.08 15.90
N ASP A 60 9.62 18.97 15.94
CA ASP A 60 11.06 18.98 15.64
C ASP A 60 11.32 19.32 14.16
N GLN A 61 10.50 18.83 13.22
CA GLN A 61 10.60 19.20 11.80
C GLN A 61 10.36 20.71 11.59
N CYS A 62 9.35 21.27 12.25
CA CYS A 62 9.07 22.71 12.21
C CYS A 62 10.15 23.55 12.90
N ARG A 63 10.85 23.01 13.89
CA ARG A 63 11.94 23.71 14.57
C ARG A 63 13.24 23.68 13.76
N LYS A 64 13.59 22.54 13.16
CA LYS A 64 14.84 22.33 12.41
C LYS A 64 14.81 22.86 10.98
N GLN A 65 13.63 23.08 10.41
CA GLN A 65 13.43 23.65 9.07
C GLN A 65 14.27 22.93 8.00
N ASP A 66 15.32 23.56 7.47
CA ASP A 66 16.14 23.03 6.36
C ASP A 66 17.08 21.88 6.79
N SER A 67 17.37 21.72 8.08
CA SER A 67 18.16 20.59 8.62
C SER A 67 17.29 19.43 9.13
N ALA A 68 15.99 19.46 8.86
CA ALA A 68 15.06 18.40 9.25
C ALA A 68 15.09 17.23 8.26
N THR A 69 14.71 16.02 8.69
CA THR A 69 14.56 14.86 7.78
C THR A 69 13.58 15.12 6.64
N LEU A 70 12.48 15.79 6.96
CA LEU A 70 11.37 16.12 6.07
C LEU A 70 11.12 17.63 6.14
N PRO A 71 11.94 18.44 5.44
CA PRO A 71 11.87 19.88 5.54
C PRO A 71 10.51 20.41 5.09
N PRO A 72 9.81 21.19 5.95
CA PRO A 72 8.46 21.68 5.65
C PRO A 72 8.38 22.47 4.35
N ARG A 73 9.45 23.18 3.96
CA ARG A 73 9.54 23.93 2.71
C ARG A 73 9.37 23.03 1.47
N ILE A 74 9.89 21.81 1.51
CA ILE A 74 9.80 20.85 0.41
C ILE A 74 8.44 20.15 0.41
N ILE A 75 7.96 19.69 1.57
CA ILE A 75 6.64 19.05 1.66
C ILE A 75 5.50 19.98 1.25
N LYS A 76 5.59 21.27 1.61
CA LYS A 76 4.56 22.27 1.25
C LYS A 76 4.46 22.53 -0.25
N ARG A 77 5.43 22.11 -1.06
CA ARG A 77 5.31 22.23 -2.52
C ARG A 77 4.25 21.27 -3.02
N ARG A 78 3.31 21.82 -3.80
CA ARG A 78 2.17 21.11 -4.36
C ARG A 78 2.57 19.81 -5.07
N SER A 79 3.59 19.82 -5.93
CA SER A 79 4.07 18.62 -6.64
C SER A 79 4.58 17.51 -5.72
N ILE A 80 5.18 17.88 -4.58
CA ILE A 80 5.77 16.93 -3.64
C ILE A 80 4.68 16.24 -2.83
N ILE A 81 3.74 17.00 -2.26
CA ILE A 81 2.63 16.42 -1.51
C ILE A 81 1.70 15.60 -2.43
N ALA A 82 1.46 16.09 -3.65
CA ALA A 82 0.73 15.36 -4.69
C ALA A 82 1.41 14.02 -5.03
N GLY A 83 2.74 14.06 -5.25
CA GLY A 83 3.54 12.88 -5.52
C GLY A 83 3.62 11.90 -4.36
N PHE A 84 3.65 12.40 -3.12
CA PHE A 84 3.62 11.61 -1.90
C PHE A 84 2.29 10.85 -1.77
N ILE A 85 1.15 11.55 -1.88
CA ILE A 85 -0.19 10.94 -1.79
C ILE A 85 -0.36 9.88 -2.88
N PHE A 86 -0.03 10.23 -4.12
CA PHE A 86 -0.10 9.30 -5.24
C PHE A 86 0.77 8.07 -4.99
N SER A 87 2.05 8.25 -4.63
CA SER A 87 2.98 7.14 -4.42
C SER A 87 2.53 6.23 -3.28
N ALA A 88 2.12 6.80 -2.15
CA ALA A 88 1.67 6.04 -0.99
C ALA A 88 0.42 5.21 -1.30
N CYS A 89 -0.57 5.79 -1.99
CA CYS A 89 -1.80 5.10 -2.35
C CYS A 89 -1.58 4.07 -3.47
N CYS A 90 -0.81 4.41 -4.51
CA CYS A 90 -0.51 3.52 -5.63
C CYS A 90 0.28 2.28 -5.15
N ASN A 91 1.38 2.50 -4.43
CA ASN A 91 2.20 1.41 -3.89
C ASN A 91 1.44 0.63 -2.80
N GLY A 92 0.72 1.34 -1.93
CA GLY A 92 -0.15 0.71 -0.93
C GLY A 92 -1.16 -0.26 -1.54
N SER A 93 -1.83 0.16 -2.60
CA SER A 93 -2.85 -0.64 -3.26
C SER A 93 -2.27 -1.88 -3.93
N ILE A 94 -1.22 -1.71 -4.74
CA ILE A 94 -0.64 -2.83 -5.49
C ILE A 94 -0.01 -3.86 -4.55
N THR A 95 0.66 -3.42 -3.48
CA THR A 95 1.28 -4.33 -2.52
C THR A 95 0.23 -5.14 -1.75
N VAL A 96 -0.92 -4.56 -1.38
CA VAL A 96 -2.01 -5.34 -0.76
C VAL A 96 -2.55 -6.40 -1.72
N LEU A 97 -2.73 -6.07 -3.00
CA LEU A 97 -3.16 -7.04 -4.01
C LEU A 97 -2.13 -8.18 -4.16
N GLU A 98 -0.85 -7.85 -4.29
CA GLU A 98 0.24 -8.81 -4.38
C GLU A 98 0.39 -9.69 -3.14
N TYR A 99 0.15 -9.14 -1.95
CA TYR A 99 0.25 -9.87 -0.70
C TYR A 99 -0.87 -10.92 -0.54
N TYR A 100 -2.11 -10.58 -0.91
CA TYR A 100 -3.27 -11.46 -0.73
C TYR A 100 -3.58 -12.37 -1.93
N MET A 101 -3.02 -12.08 -3.11
CA MET A 101 -3.24 -12.89 -4.31
C MET A 101 -2.70 -14.34 -4.19
N PRO A 102 -1.48 -14.59 -3.67
CA PRO A 102 -1.00 -15.94 -3.42
C PRO A 102 -1.88 -16.68 -2.42
N THR A 103 -2.28 -15.99 -1.35
CA THR A 103 -3.20 -16.52 -0.34
C THR A 103 -4.51 -16.94 -0.99
N TYR A 104 -5.08 -16.15 -1.88
CA TYR A 104 -6.29 -16.51 -2.64
C TYR A 104 -6.07 -17.76 -3.52
N PHE A 105 -5.00 -17.80 -4.30
CA PHE A 105 -4.74 -18.94 -5.19
C PHE A 105 -4.45 -20.24 -4.43
N GLN A 106 -3.70 -20.18 -3.33
CA GLN A 106 -3.36 -21.36 -2.55
C GLN A 106 -4.52 -21.82 -1.68
N THR A 107 -5.17 -20.89 -0.99
CA THR A 107 -6.20 -21.19 -0.01
C THR A 107 -7.55 -21.43 -0.66
N VAL A 108 -8.02 -20.50 -1.49
CA VAL A 108 -9.37 -20.53 -2.07
C VAL A 108 -9.43 -21.44 -3.30
N ARG A 109 -8.42 -21.37 -4.17
CA ARG A 109 -8.37 -22.16 -5.41
C ARG A 109 -7.65 -23.51 -5.28
N GLY A 110 -7.00 -23.76 -4.14
CA GLY A 110 -6.27 -25.01 -3.89
C GLY A 110 -5.09 -25.25 -4.84
N TRP A 111 -4.53 -24.19 -5.41
CA TRP A 111 -3.40 -24.31 -6.33
C TRP A 111 -2.08 -24.44 -5.58
N SER A 112 -1.13 -25.18 -6.16
CA SER A 112 0.20 -25.34 -5.55
C SER A 112 0.91 -23.98 -5.40
N PRO A 113 1.81 -23.83 -4.40
CA PRO A 113 2.62 -22.63 -4.26
C PRO A 113 3.36 -22.25 -5.55
N ALA A 114 3.90 -23.24 -6.27
CA ALA A 114 4.56 -23.03 -7.56
C ALA A 114 3.62 -22.42 -8.61
N LYS A 115 2.40 -22.95 -8.76
CA LYS A 115 1.40 -22.41 -9.69
C LYS A 115 0.93 -21.02 -9.26
N SER A 116 0.76 -20.78 -7.95
CA SER A 116 0.38 -19.47 -7.43
C SER A 116 1.44 -18.41 -7.71
N GLY A 117 2.73 -18.75 -7.56
CA GLY A 117 3.85 -17.85 -7.87
C GLY A 117 3.92 -17.50 -9.37
N LEU A 118 3.70 -18.49 -10.24
CA LEU A 118 3.60 -18.24 -11.69
C LEU A 118 2.46 -17.27 -12.04
N LEU A 119 1.38 -17.26 -11.27
CA LEU A 119 0.22 -16.39 -11.50
C LEU A 119 0.34 -14.99 -10.90
N ILE A 120 1.44 -14.72 -10.19
CA ILE A 120 1.86 -13.35 -9.87
C ILE A 120 2.54 -12.74 -11.10
N MET A 121 3.22 -13.52 -11.96
CA MET A 121 3.94 -12.98 -13.13
C MET A 121 3.13 -12.03 -14.02
N PRO A 122 1.83 -12.25 -14.29
CA PRO A 122 1.01 -11.29 -15.03
C PRO A 122 0.98 -9.89 -14.41
N ILE A 123 0.90 -9.76 -13.07
CA ILE A 123 0.90 -8.45 -12.41
C ILE A 123 2.24 -7.73 -12.59
N ILE A 124 3.34 -8.48 -12.42
CA ILE A 124 4.70 -7.96 -12.61
C ILE A 124 4.92 -7.56 -14.07
N GLY A 125 4.54 -8.43 -15.01
CA GLY A 125 4.67 -8.18 -16.44
C GLY A 125 3.85 -6.96 -16.89
N GLY A 126 2.60 -6.86 -16.43
CA GLY A 126 1.77 -5.68 -16.64
C GLY A 126 2.43 -4.42 -16.10
N PHE A 127 2.94 -4.47 -14.87
CA PHE A 127 3.63 -3.36 -14.23
C PHE A 127 4.85 -2.88 -15.01
N LEU A 128 5.71 -3.80 -15.47
CA LEU A 128 6.89 -3.47 -16.29
C LEU A 128 6.48 -2.83 -17.63
N VAL A 129 5.46 -3.37 -18.30
CA VAL A 129 4.94 -2.77 -19.54
C VAL A 129 4.37 -1.37 -19.28
N GLY A 130 3.63 -1.19 -18.18
CA GLY A 130 3.12 0.12 -17.77
C GLY A 130 4.24 1.14 -17.51
N MET A 131 5.32 0.73 -16.83
CA MET A 131 6.49 1.58 -16.61
C MET A 131 7.19 1.97 -17.93
N LEU A 132 7.29 1.05 -18.88
CA LEU A 132 7.84 1.35 -20.20
C LEU A 132 6.96 2.35 -20.94
N VAL A 133 5.63 2.18 -20.92
CA VAL A 133 4.68 3.13 -21.50
C VAL A 133 4.82 4.51 -20.87
N HIS A 134 4.98 4.59 -19.55
CA HIS A 134 5.26 5.86 -18.87
C HIS A 134 6.57 6.48 -19.36
N GLY A 135 7.68 5.72 -19.36
CA GLY A 135 9.00 6.24 -19.72
C GLY A 135 9.08 6.73 -21.16
N VAL A 136 8.62 5.91 -22.12
CA VAL A 136 8.57 6.29 -23.54
C VAL A 136 7.59 7.44 -23.74
N GLY A 137 6.41 7.35 -23.16
CA GLY A 137 5.36 8.34 -23.30
C GLY A 137 5.76 9.71 -22.74
N THR A 138 6.38 9.75 -21.56
CA THR A 138 6.90 11.01 -20.98
C THR A 138 8.05 11.59 -21.80
N THR A 139 8.92 10.76 -22.36
CA THR A 139 9.99 11.21 -23.27
C THR A 139 9.43 11.84 -24.54
N LEU A 140 8.38 11.24 -25.13
CA LEU A 140 7.76 11.72 -26.37
C LEU A 140 6.86 12.94 -26.14
N ILE A 141 5.96 12.89 -25.15
CA ILE A 141 4.97 13.95 -24.88
C ILE A 141 5.59 15.10 -24.08
N GLY A 142 6.58 14.80 -23.23
CA GLY A 142 7.22 15.78 -22.34
C GLY A 142 6.49 16.00 -21.02
N PHE A 143 5.27 15.49 -20.82
CA PHE A 143 4.49 15.66 -19.59
C PHE A 143 4.24 14.31 -18.89
N TYR A 144 4.39 14.28 -17.56
CA TYR A 144 4.16 13.10 -16.72
C TYR A 144 2.75 13.03 -16.10
N THR A 145 2.08 14.17 -15.95
CA THR A 145 0.73 14.27 -15.36
C THR A 145 -0.34 13.46 -16.09
N PRO A 146 -0.39 13.42 -17.45
CA PRO A 146 -1.38 12.59 -18.15
C PRO A 146 -1.32 11.11 -17.79
N PHE A 147 -0.11 10.57 -17.64
CA PHE A 147 0.09 9.16 -17.28
C PHE A 147 -0.35 8.87 -15.84
N MET A 148 -0.15 9.81 -14.92
CA MET A 148 -0.68 9.70 -13.56
C MET A 148 -2.21 9.72 -13.53
N LEU A 149 -2.85 10.53 -14.37
CA LEU A 149 -4.31 10.56 -14.49
C LEU A 149 -4.86 9.27 -15.10
N ILE A 150 -4.24 8.76 -16.16
CA ILE A 150 -4.59 7.46 -16.76
C ILE A 150 -4.45 6.33 -15.75
N SER A 151 -3.37 6.35 -14.96
CA SER A 151 -3.18 5.38 -13.88
C SER A 151 -4.28 5.50 -12.82
N SER A 152 -4.62 6.73 -12.41
CA SER A 152 -5.66 6.99 -11.40
C SER A 152 -7.07 6.60 -11.84
N THR A 153 -7.35 6.50 -13.14
CA THR A 153 -8.63 6.00 -13.67
C THR A 153 -8.62 4.49 -13.87
N LEU A 154 -7.51 3.92 -14.36
CA LEU A 154 -7.39 2.49 -14.62
C LEU A 154 -7.25 1.67 -13.35
N MET A 155 -6.56 2.17 -12.32
CA MET A 155 -6.32 1.43 -11.08
C MET A 155 -7.61 1.06 -10.33
N PRO A 156 -8.58 1.97 -10.12
CA PRO A 156 -9.88 1.61 -9.52
C PRO A 156 -10.65 0.58 -10.33
N ILE A 157 -10.60 0.66 -11.66
CA ILE A 157 -11.25 -0.32 -12.54
C ILE A 157 -10.61 -1.69 -12.34
N ALA A 158 -9.28 -1.76 -12.36
CA ALA A 158 -8.55 -3.01 -12.21
C ALA A 158 -8.76 -3.63 -10.81
N ALA A 159 -8.65 -2.84 -9.75
CA ALA A 159 -8.94 -3.26 -8.38
C ALA A 159 -10.39 -3.72 -8.22
N GLY A 160 -11.35 -3.00 -8.82
CA GLY A 160 -12.77 -3.37 -8.81
C GLY A 160 -13.02 -4.71 -9.52
N LEU A 161 -12.39 -4.94 -10.67
CA LEU A 161 -12.46 -6.23 -11.38
C LEU A 161 -11.90 -7.37 -10.52
N MET A 162 -10.84 -7.15 -9.76
CA MET A 162 -10.31 -8.16 -8.83
C MET A 162 -11.31 -8.51 -7.71
N THR A 163 -12.15 -7.58 -7.26
CA THR A 163 -13.21 -7.88 -6.28
C THR A 163 -14.34 -8.76 -6.84
N THR A 164 -14.43 -8.93 -8.16
CA THR A 164 -15.41 -9.83 -8.81
C THR A 164 -14.94 -11.27 -8.89
N TRP A 165 -13.74 -11.56 -8.38
CA TRP A 165 -13.22 -12.92 -8.35
C TRP A 165 -14.08 -13.82 -7.48
N THR A 166 -14.32 -14.99 -8.02
CA THR A 166 -15.06 -16.09 -7.39
C THR A 166 -14.31 -17.39 -7.62
N LEU A 167 -14.66 -18.42 -6.86
CA LEU A 167 -14.20 -19.79 -7.03
C LEU A 167 -14.30 -20.28 -8.50
N GLN A 168 -15.34 -19.86 -9.23
CA GLN A 168 -15.60 -20.29 -10.61
C GLN A 168 -14.98 -19.37 -11.68
N THR A 169 -14.24 -18.33 -11.29
CA THR A 169 -13.66 -17.39 -12.25
C THR A 169 -12.70 -18.10 -13.19
N GLN A 170 -12.91 -17.89 -14.50
CA GLN A 170 -12.09 -18.46 -15.56
C GLN A 170 -10.63 -18.02 -15.45
N PHE A 171 -9.71 -18.93 -15.77
CA PHE A 171 -8.27 -18.69 -15.69
C PHE A 171 -7.83 -17.45 -16.48
N ALA A 172 -8.35 -17.26 -17.70
CA ALA A 172 -8.05 -16.10 -18.53
C ALA A 172 -8.43 -14.76 -17.87
N LYS A 173 -9.55 -14.71 -17.13
CA LYS A 173 -9.97 -13.51 -16.41
C LYS A 173 -9.04 -13.17 -15.25
N LEU A 174 -8.56 -14.19 -14.51
CA LEU A 174 -7.59 -13.99 -13.44
C LEU A 174 -6.30 -13.36 -13.97
N VAL A 175 -5.75 -13.94 -15.05
CA VAL A 175 -4.53 -13.44 -15.70
C VAL A 175 -4.72 -12.02 -16.23
N ALA A 176 -5.83 -11.77 -16.93
CA ALA A 176 -6.13 -10.46 -17.51
C ALA A 176 -6.31 -9.37 -16.44
N TYR A 177 -7.05 -9.66 -15.35
CA TYR A 177 -7.30 -8.68 -14.29
C TYR A 177 -6.04 -8.38 -13.48
N SER A 178 -5.20 -9.41 -13.22
CA SER A 178 -3.89 -9.21 -12.61
C SER A 178 -2.97 -8.38 -13.51
N ALA A 179 -2.88 -8.71 -14.80
CA ALA A 179 -2.06 -7.94 -15.74
C ALA A 179 -2.51 -6.49 -15.87
N LEU A 180 -3.82 -6.24 -15.92
CA LEU A 180 -4.39 -4.90 -15.95
C LEU A 180 -4.06 -4.10 -14.68
N SER A 181 -4.13 -4.74 -13.51
CA SER A 181 -3.81 -4.09 -12.22
C SER A 181 -2.34 -3.67 -12.14
N GLY A 182 -1.44 -4.55 -12.60
CA GLY A 182 -0.03 -4.23 -12.75
C GLY A 182 0.19 -3.08 -13.72
N PHE A 183 -0.37 -3.19 -14.93
CA PHE A 183 -0.26 -2.17 -15.97
C PHE A 183 -0.76 -0.80 -15.51
N ALA A 184 -1.95 -0.73 -14.94
CA ALA A 184 -2.54 0.50 -14.43
C ALA A 184 -1.63 1.19 -13.40
N SER A 185 -1.05 0.42 -12.47
CA SER A 185 -0.13 0.95 -11.46
C SER A 185 1.20 1.38 -12.06
N GLY A 186 1.76 0.60 -12.99
CA GLY A 186 3.02 0.87 -13.66
C GLY A 186 3.00 2.14 -14.50
N VAL A 187 1.88 2.42 -15.20
CA VAL A 187 1.71 3.63 -16.03
C VAL A 187 1.84 4.92 -15.22
N GLY A 188 1.47 4.95 -13.94
CA GLY A 188 1.57 6.16 -13.10
C GLY A 188 2.82 6.22 -12.22
N PHE A 189 3.51 5.08 -12.06
CA PHE A 189 4.49 4.86 -10.99
C PHE A 189 5.66 5.86 -10.99
N GLN A 190 6.19 6.18 -12.17
CA GLN A 190 7.34 7.08 -12.31
C GLN A 190 6.95 8.57 -12.29
N GLY A 191 5.66 8.91 -12.36
CA GLY A 191 5.19 10.29 -12.45
C GLY A 191 5.64 11.17 -11.28
N PRO A 192 5.45 10.75 -10.02
CA PRO A 192 5.96 11.48 -8.85
C PRO A 192 7.47 11.69 -8.85
N GLN A 193 8.24 10.71 -9.35
CA GLN A 193 9.69 10.81 -9.46
C GLN A 193 10.08 11.93 -10.44
N SER A 194 9.48 11.92 -11.63
CA SER A 194 9.67 12.97 -12.63
C SER A 194 9.22 14.35 -12.11
N ALA A 195 8.13 14.40 -11.35
CA ALA A 195 7.64 15.63 -10.73
C ALA A 195 8.66 16.27 -9.80
N VAL A 196 9.32 15.47 -8.96
CA VAL A 196 10.37 15.94 -8.05
C VAL A 196 11.56 16.47 -8.86
N GLN A 197 12.00 15.73 -9.87
CA GLN A 197 13.16 16.08 -10.70
C GLN A 197 12.95 17.40 -11.47
N VAL A 198 11.72 17.67 -11.93
CA VAL A 198 11.39 18.90 -12.66
C VAL A 198 11.03 20.07 -11.74
N SER A 199 10.46 19.81 -10.55
CA SER A 199 9.94 20.87 -9.68
C SER A 199 10.93 21.42 -8.67
N LEU A 200 12.01 20.69 -8.37
CA LEU A 200 13.04 21.08 -7.41
C LEU A 200 14.36 21.46 -8.11
N SER A 201 15.25 22.17 -7.42
CA SER A 201 16.62 22.46 -7.86
C SER A 201 17.54 21.24 -7.67
N ASP A 202 18.76 21.25 -8.20
CA ASP A 202 19.71 20.12 -8.00
C ASP A 202 20.07 19.91 -6.53
N VAL A 203 20.04 20.99 -5.76
CA VAL A 203 20.31 20.97 -4.31
C VAL A 203 19.12 20.35 -3.55
N ASP A 204 17.89 20.72 -3.91
CA ASP A 204 16.67 20.24 -3.22
C ASP A 204 16.16 18.89 -3.76
N GLY A 205 16.60 18.48 -4.96
CA GLY A 205 16.15 17.28 -5.66
C GLY A 205 16.24 16.00 -4.82
N PRO A 206 17.41 15.67 -4.25
CA PRO A 206 17.56 14.48 -3.40
C PRO A 206 16.60 14.48 -2.20
N LEU A 207 16.34 15.65 -1.63
CA LEU A 207 15.47 15.81 -0.47
C LEU A 207 13.99 15.57 -0.82
N GLY A 208 13.52 16.09 -1.96
CA GLY A 208 12.19 15.75 -2.48
C GLY A 208 12.04 14.28 -2.84
N LEU A 209 13.11 13.65 -3.32
CA LEU A 209 13.11 12.21 -3.62
C LEU A 209 12.99 11.39 -2.35
N SER A 210 13.69 11.77 -1.27
CA SER A 210 13.55 11.15 0.04
C SER A 210 12.11 11.21 0.56
N VAL A 211 11.43 12.36 0.43
CA VAL A 211 10.01 12.50 0.80
C VAL A 211 9.12 11.54 -0.01
N LYS A 212 9.34 11.49 -1.34
CA LYS A 212 8.60 10.57 -2.22
C LYS A 212 8.84 9.11 -1.85
N LEU A 213 10.10 8.73 -1.61
CA LEU A 213 10.48 7.37 -1.20
C LEU A 213 9.92 7.01 0.17
N PHE A 214 9.85 7.96 1.09
CA PHE A 214 9.17 7.76 2.37
C PHE A 214 7.70 7.40 2.15
N GLY A 215 6.97 8.16 1.33
CA GLY A 215 5.57 7.82 0.98
C GLY A 215 5.42 6.49 0.26
N GLN A 216 6.34 6.20 -0.66
CA GLN A 216 6.38 4.95 -1.42
C GLN A 216 6.56 3.71 -0.54
N ASN A 217 7.32 3.80 0.56
CA ASN A 217 7.55 2.68 1.48
C ASN A 217 6.55 2.67 2.66
N PHE A 218 6.16 3.84 3.15
CA PHE A 218 5.20 3.99 4.23
C PHE A 218 3.80 3.53 3.82
N GLY A 219 3.37 3.86 2.59
CA GLY A 219 2.08 3.45 2.04
C GLY A 219 1.84 1.94 2.13
N PRO A 220 2.66 1.10 1.46
CA PRO A 220 2.59 -0.36 1.55
C PRO A 220 2.50 -0.89 2.97
N ALA A 221 3.38 -0.42 3.87
CA ALA A 221 3.39 -0.89 5.25
C ALA A 221 2.07 -0.57 5.97
N LEU A 222 1.56 0.66 5.83
CA LEU A 222 0.28 1.07 6.40
C LEU A 222 -0.90 0.28 5.83
N PHE A 223 -0.99 0.17 4.51
CA PHE A 223 -2.10 -0.50 3.84
C PHE A 223 -2.10 -2.02 4.10
N ILE A 224 -0.94 -2.67 4.19
CA ILE A 224 -0.85 -4.09 4.60
C ILE A 224 -1.33 -4.27 6.03
N SER A 225 -0.91 -3.43 6.99
CA SER A 225 -1.39 -3.53 8.37
C SER A 225 -2.91 -3.37 8.48
N ILE A 226 -3.50 -2.43 7.73
CA ILE A 226 -4.95 -2.26 7.67
C ILE A 226 -5.61 -3.47 7.00
N ALA A 227 -5.06 -3.96 5.89
CA ALA A 227 -5.57 -5.13 5.18
C ALA A 227 -5.56 -6.37 6.07
N GLN A 228 -4.51 -6.57 6.86
CA GLN A 228 -4.38 -7.65 7.83
C GLN A 228 -5.44 -7.58 8.91
N ALA A 229 -5.67 -6.39 9.47
CA ALA A 229 -6.75 -6.17 10.43
C ALA A 229 -8.12 -6.49 9.81
N ILE A 230 -8.41 -5.97 8.60
CA ILE A 230 -9.67 -6.25 7.90
C ILE A 230 -9.82 -7.74 7.65
N PHE A 231 -8.82 -8.39 7.07
CA PHE A 231 -8.85 -9.81 6.74
C PHE A 231 -9.14 -10.67 7.96
N THR A 232 -8.43 -10.43 9.08
CA THR A 232 -8.58 -11.25 10.29
C THR A 232 -9.98 -11.10 10.89
N ASN A 233 -10.47 -9.87 11.03
CA ASN A 233 -11.81 -9.62 11.57
C ASN A 233 -12.93 -10.16 10.66
N ARG A 234 -12.75 -10.03 9.34
CA ARG A 234 -13.72 -10.56 8.37
C ARG A 234 -13.69 -12.08 8.32
N LEU A 235 -12.52 -12.70 8.41
CA LEU A 235 -12.37 -14.15 8.47
C LEU A 235 -13.09 -14.71 9.69
N GLY A 236 -12.84 -14.16 10.87
CA GLY A 236 -13.54 -14.51 12.10
C GLY A 236 -15.06 -14.46 11.97
N ALA A 237 -15.58 -13.31 11.52
CA ALA A 237 -17.02 -13.12 11.34
C ALA A 237 -17.62 -14.08 10.28
N ASN A 238 -16.93 -14.30 9.16
CA ASN A 238 -17.41 -15.17 8.10
C ASN A 238 -17.37 -16.65 8.50
N LEU A 239 -16.35 -17.09 9.24
CA LEU A 239 -16.25 -18.45 9.75
C LEU A 239 -17.29 -18.74 10.83
N HIS A 240 -17.52 -17.80 11.75
CA HIS A 240 -18.55 -17.93 12.79
C HIS A 240 -19.96 -18.13 12.18
N ASN A 241 -20.29 -17.34 11.14
CA ASN A 241 -21.55 -17.46 10.44
C ASN A 241 -21.66 -18.76 9.63
N ALA A 242 -20.55 -19.24 9.08
CA ALA A 242 -20.51 -20.46 8.28
C ALA A 242 -20.65 -21.73 9.13
N ILE A 243 -20.15 -21.70 10.37
CA ILE A 243 -20.08 -22.85 11.28
C ILE A 243 -20.55 -22.44 12.68
N PRO A 244 -21.87 -22.35 12.89
CA PRO A 244 -22.43 -21.98 14.18
C PRO A 244 -22.00 -23.02 15.24
N GLY A 245 -21.32 -22.58 16.29
CA GLY A 245 -20.90 -23.43 17.42
C GLY A 245 -19.41 -23.82 17.44
N SER A 246 -18.61 -23.44 16.45
CA SER A 246 -17.15 -23.53 16.55
C SER A 246 -16.56 -22.32 17.28
N ASP A 247 -15.46 -22.52 18.00
CA ASP A 247 -14.72 -21.42 18.64
C ASP A 247 -13.99 -20.61 17.56
N ALA A 248 -14.64 -19.54 17.08
CA ALA A 248 -14.11 -18.67 16.02
C ALA A 248 -12.72 -18.13 16.36
N LYS A 249 -12.42 -17.87 17.65
CA LYS A 249 -11.10 -17.40 18.08
C LYS A 249 -10.02 -18.48 17.98
N ALA A 250 -10.38 -19.74 18.20
CA ALA A 250 -9.45 -20.85 17.99
C ALA A 250 -9.15 -21.02 16.50
N LEU A 251 -10.18 -20.90 15.64
CA LEU A 251 -10.06 -21.04 14.19
C LEU A 251 -9.31 -19.87 13.54
N GLU A 252 -9.48 -18.63 14.02
CA GLU A 252 -8.78 -17.44 13.51
C GLU A 252 -7.26 -17.52 13.64
N ASN A 253 -6.76 -18.23 14.65
CA ASN A 253 -5.33 -18.39 14.91
C ASN A 253 -4.71 -19.61 14.20
N MET A 254 -5.54 -20.47 13.61
CA MET A 254 -5.08 -21.67 12.90
C MET A 254 -4.63 -21.32 11.48
N GLY A 255 -3.52 -21.93 11.05
CA GLY A 255 -3.15 -21.92 9.63
C GLY A 255 -4.21 -22.65 8.80
N PHE A 256 -4.37 -22.30 7.51
CA PHE A 256 -5.43 -22.87 6.68
C PHE A 256 -5.49 -24.41 6.69
N SER A 257 -4.33 -25.08 6.63
CA SER A 257 -4.25 -26.55 6.67
C SER A 257 -4.74 -27.14 7.99
N GLU A 258 -4.46 -26.47 9.11
CA GLU A 258 -4.88 -26.86 10.46
C GLU A 258 -6.37 -26.59 10.67
N LEU A 259 -6.85 -25.47 10.12
CA LEU A 259 -8.26 -25.11 10.07
C LEU A 259 -9.05 -26.20 9.34
N VAL A 260 -8.66 -26.57 8.11
CA VAL A 260 -9.28 -27.66 7.33
C VAL A 260 -9.26 -29.00 8.07
N ALA A 261 -8.17 -29.32 8.77
CA ALA A 261 -8.07 -30.54 9.57
C ALA A 261 -9.01 -30.52 10.78
N SER A 262 -9.18 -29.37 11.45
CA SER A 262 -10.00 -29.23 12.65
C SER A 262 -11.51 -29.28 12.38
N VAL A 263 -11.98 -28.77 11.24
CA VAL A 263 -13.42 -28.65 10.95
C VAL A 263 -14.03 -29.89 10.27
N GLY A 264 -13.16 -30.78 9.80
CA GLY A 264 -13.53 -31.99 9.07
C GLY A 264 -13.91 -31.75 7.59
N PRO A 265 -13.83 -32.79 6.73
CA PRO A 265 -14.00 -32.69 5.27
C PRO A 265 -15.35 -32.08 4.85
N GLN A 266 -16.39 -32.31 5.64
CA GLN A 266 -17.77 -31.86 5.38
C GLN A 266 -17.95 -30.33 5.43
N ASN A 267 -17.08 -29.60 6.13
CA ASN A 267 -17.19 -28.14 6.29
C ASN A 267 -16.17 -27.36 5.44
N VAL A 268 -15.28 -28.05 4.71
CA VAL A 268 -14.22 -27.42 3.92
C VAL A 268 -14.76 -26.42 2.90
N GLY A 269 -15.86 -26.76 2.21
CA GLY A 269 -16.50 -25.83 1.27
C GLY A 269 -16.99 -24.53 1.92
N LYS A 270 -17.48 -24.61 3.16
CA LYS A 270 -17.93 -23.44 3.93
C LYS A 270 -16.76 -22.59 4.42
N VAL A 271 -15.67 -23.23 4.87
CA VAL A 271 -14.43 -22.57 5.24
C VAL A 271 -13.85 -21.83 4.03
N LEU A 272 -13.75 -22.50 2.87
CA LEU A 272 -13.29 -21.90 1.62
C LEU A 272 -14.11 -20.68 1.20
N ALA A 273 -15.44 -20.75 1.29
CA ALA A 273 -16.32 -19.62 1.02
C ALA A 273 -16.11 -18.46 2.02
N GLY A 274 -15.82 -18.77 3.28
CA GLY A 274 -15.43 -17.78 4.29
C GLY A 274 -14.13 -17.07 3.94
N PHE A 275 -13.10 -17.81 3.51
CA PHE A 275 -11.84 -17.25 3.03
C PHE A 275 -12.03 -16.39 1.77
N ASP A 276 -12.74 -16.90 0.76
CA ASP A 276 -13.08 -16.20 -0.49
C ASP A 276 -13.70 -14.83 -0.18
N ARG A 277 -14.76 -14.83 0.65
CA ARG A 277 -15.45 -13.60 1.04
C ARG A 277 -14.55 -12.64 1.82
N SER A 278 -13.70 -13.16 2.71
CA SER A 278 -12.81 -12.34 3.55
C SER A 278 -11.70 -11.67 2.72
N ILE A 279 -11.14 -12.40 1.75
CA ILE A 279 -10.15 -11.84 0.82
C ILE A 279 -10.79 -10.78 -0.07
N THR A 280 -11.96 -11.08 -0.66
CA THR A 280 -12.69 -10.10 -1.47
C THR A 280 -13.05 -8.85 -0.68
N GLN A 281 -13.47 -8.99 0.59
CA GLN A 281 -13.71 -7.86 1.48
C GLN A 281 -12.44 -7.05 1.78
N THR A 282 -11.29 -7.71 1.86
CA THR A 282 -9.99 -7.06 2.04
C THR A 282 -9.59 -6.28 0.79
N TRP A 283 -9.92 -6.76 -0.41
CA TRP A 283 -9.66 -6.06 -1.67
C TRP A 283 -10.52 -4.81 -1.92
N TYR A 284 -11.53 -4.53 -1.10
CA TYR A 284 -12.16 -3.20 -1.11
C TYR A 284 -11.25 -2.10 -0.58
N LEU A 285 -10.26 -2.42 0.27
CA LEU A 285 -9.27 -1.45 0.74
C LEU A 285 -8.40 -0.90 -0.40
N PRO A 286 -7.71 -1.73 -1.22
CA PRO A 286 -6.96 -1.23 -2.36
C PRO A 286 -7.89 -0.54 -3.36
N LEU A 287 -9.13 -0.97 -3.56
CA LEU A 287 -10.09 -0.21 -4.38
C LEU A 287 -10.27 1.24 -3.87
N GLY A 288 -10.54 1.43 -2.58
CA GLY A 288 -10.64 2.78 -2.00
C GLY A 288 -9.33 3.57 -2.11
N ALA A 289 -8.20 2.92 -1.87
CA ALA A 289 -6.87 3.53 -1.96
C ALA A 289 -6.53 3.97 -3.40
N THR A 290 -6.89 3.18 -4.41
CA THR A 290 -6.72 3.56 -5.82
C THR A 290 -7.54 4.78 -6.18
N CYS A 291 -8.75 4.97 -5.63
CA CYS A 291 -9.51 6.20 -5.85
C CYS A 291 -8.80 7.44 -5.26
N LEU A 292 -8.10 7.30 -4.13
CA LEU A 292 -7.32 8.39 -3.53
C LEU A 292 -6.11 8.80 -4.38
N THR A 293 -5.63 7.94 -5.28
CA THR A 293 -4.58 8.32 -6.24
C THR A 293 -5.02 9.46 -7.15
N MET A 294 -6.33 9.58 -7.42
CA MET A 294 -6.92 10.69 -8.19
C MET A 294 -6.64 12.05 -7.54
N VAL A 295 -6.67 12.12 -6.21
CA VAL A 295 -6.35 13.35 -5.48
C VAL A 295 -4.89 13.75 -5.74
N GLY A 296 -3.97 12.78 -5.67
CA GLY A 296 -2.56 13.00 -5.96
C GLY A 296 -2.30 13.41 -7.42
N SER A 297 -3.00 12.82 -8.39
CA SER A 297 -2.81 13.15 -9.81
C SER A 297 -3.44 14.49 -10.20
N LEU A 298 -4.61 14.85 -9.66
CA LEU A 298 -5.24 16.16 -9.90
C LEU A 298 -4.50 17.31 -9.22
N LEU A 299 -3.90 17.06 -8.05
CA LEU A 299 -3.05 18.03 -7.38
C LEU A 299 -1.69 18.18 -8.07
N MET A 300 -1.32 17.31 -9.01
CA MET A 300 -0.02 17.37 -9.66
C MET A 300 0.10 18.56 -10.63
N GLU A 301 1.23 19.26 -10.58
CA GLU A 301 1.50 20.38 -11.49
C GLU A 301 1.86 19.87 -12.88
N TRP A 302 1.31 20.52 -13.91
CA TRP A 302 1.63 20.21 -15.30
C TRP A 302 2.94 20.90 -15.68
N ARG A 303 4.05 20.19 -15.51
CA ARG A 303 5.39 20.67 -15.90
C ARG A 303 5.99 19.78 -16.97
N SER A 304 6.70 20.40 -17.90
CA SER A 304 7.39 19.70 -18.98
C SER A 304 8.77 19.22 -18.52
N VAL A 305 9.09 17.96 -18.79
CA VAL A 305 10.43 17.38 -18.61
C VAL A 305 11.40 17.87 -19.70
N LYS A 306 10.88 18.45 -20.79
CA LYS A 306 11.69 18.98 -21.90
C LYS A 306 12.11 20.44 -21.72
N GLU A 307 11.51 21.14 -20.77
CA GLU A 307 11.88 22.52 -20.49
C GLU A 307 13.27 22.55 -19.85
N LYS A 308 14.21 23.29 -20.45
CA LYS A 308 15.53 23.48 -19.85
C LYS A 308 15.36 24.26 -18.54
N ARG A 309 16.01 23.79 -17.48
CA ARG A 309 16.23 24.59 -16.27
C ARG A 309 17.03 25.83 -16.68
N ASN A 310 16.37 26.98 -16.65
CA ASN A 310 17.03 28.28 -16.62
C ASN A 310 17.45 28.61 -15.19
#